data_AF-A0A7J4KW12-F1
#
_entry.id   AF-A0A7J4KW12-F1
#
_cell.length_a   1.000
_cell.length_b   1.000
_cell.length_c   1.000
_cell.angle_alpha   90.00
_cell.angle_beta   90.00
_cell.angle_gamma   90.00
#
_symmetry.space_group_name_H-M   'P 1'
#
loop_
_entity.id
_entity.type
_entity.pdbx_description
1 polymer ?
#
loop_
_entity_poly.entity_id
_entity_poly.type
_entity_poly.pdbx_seq_one_letter_code
_entity_poly.pdbx_strand_id
1 'polypeptide(L)'
;MAEQKNQASIIELIQQMVSEGVPEEKIVQTLKELGVEPEKAKRLLLLGQADTFALLRSEIARIVVDDIEKEKPNLVKFISEEGEKAGQKSREKITTLVMQDVQKYEKAITGQSKSFQELIGDNVRKVTELSDRVKDALNELGEQVGQLKIDMDEMKIRGIGLRNRLIGLLLLLVGIAFLALDFYLFVTKFIPANAVISPDSLIVTLILALVGVTLVFLASAF
;
A
#
# COMPACT_ATOMS: atom_id res chain seq x y z
N MET A 1 5.17 84.81 -60.15
CA MET A 1 3.97 83.94 -60.26
C MET A 1 3.94 83.09 -61.54
N ALA A 2 4.51 83.53 -62.67
CA ALA A 2 4.54 82.71 -63.90
C ALA A 2 5.49 81.47 -63.81
N GLU A 3 6.63 81.58 -63.15
CA GLU A 3 7.60 80.47 -63.04
C GLU A 3 7.13 79.28 -62.18
N GLN A 4 6.32 79.54 -61.13
CA GLN A 4 5.78 78.47 -60.27
C GLN A 4 4.73 77.62 -60.99
N LYS A 5 3.91 78.22 -61.87
CA LYS A 5 2.92 77.48 -62.68
C LYS A 5 3.60 76.58 -63.73
N ASN A 6 4.67 77.05 -64.35
CA ASN A 6 5.43 76.23 -65.31
C ASN A 6 6.14 75.05 -64.63
N GLN A 7 6.69 75.24 -63.43
CA GLN A 7 7.33 74.14 -62.70
C GLN A 7 6.34 73.05 -62.26
N ALA A 8 5.13 73.43 -61.82
CA ALA A 8 4.08 72.47 -61.48
C ALA A 8 3.65 71.60 -62.68
N SER A 9 3.46 72.22 -63.86
CA SER A 9 3.08 71.51 -65.09
C SER A 9 4.20 70.59 -65.62
N ILE A 10 5.47 70.95 -65.41
CA ILE A 10 6.62 70.11 -65.78
C ILE A 10 6.74 68.88 -64.87
N ILE A 11 6.44 69.02 -63.57
CA ILE A 11 6.46 67.89 -62.63
C ILE A 11 5.35 66.88 -62.94
N GLU A 12 4.14 67.34 -63.28
CA GLU A 12 3.05 66.46 -63.72
C GLU A 12 3.41 65.68 -64.99
N LEU A 13 4.06 66.33 -65.96
CA LEU A 13 4.54 65.68 -67.18
C LEU A 13 5.61 64.61 -66.87
N ILE A 14 6.54 64.90 -65.96
CA ILE A 14 7.55 63.94 -65.50
C ILE A 14 6.89 62.74 -64.82
N GLN A 15 5.93 62.98 -63.91
CA GLN A 15 5.21 61.92 -63.22
C GLN A 15 4.47 61.00 -64.20
N GLN A 16 3.84 61.57 -65.23
CA GLN A 16 3.20 60.79 -66.29
C GLN A 16 4.21 59.95 -67.09
N MET A 17 5.31 60.55 -67.56
CA MET A 17 6.34 59.82 -68.32
C MET A 17 7.04 58.73 -67.49
N VAL A 18 7.23 58.96 -66.19
CA VAL A 18 7.76 57.94 -65.25
C VAL A 18 6.76 56.81 -65.05
N SER A 19 5.47 57.12 -64.92
CA SER A 19 4.39 56.11 -64.78
C SER A 19 4.20 55.26 -66.04
N GLU A 20 4.46 55.82 -67.22
CA GLU A 20 4.39 55.15 -68.53
C GLU A 20 5.67 54.34 -68.85
N GLY A 21 6.70 54.40 -67.99
CA GLY A 21 7.93 53.61 -68.17
C GLY A 21 8.90 54.17 -69.21
N VAL A 22 8.85 55.48 -69.49
CA VAL A 22 9.75 56.13 -70.45
C VAL A 22 11.18 56.15 -69.88
N PRO A 23 12.22 55.80 -70.66
CA PRO A 23 13.60 55.81 -70.19
C PRO A 23 14.07 57.22 -69.80
N GLU A 24 14.87 57.30 -68.73
CA GLU A 24 15.32 58.56 -68.11
C GLU A 24 16.00 59.52 -69.10
N GLU A 25 16.76 58.97 -70.04
CA GLU A 25 17.47 59.73 -71.09
C GLU A 25 16.51 60.50 -72.00
N LYS A 26 15.37 59.89 -72.35
CA LYS A 26 14.31 60.55 -73.13
C LYS A 26 13.59 61.60 -72.31
N ILE A 27 13.33 61.36 -71.03
CA ILE A 27 12.69 62.34 -70.14
C ILE A 27 13.58 63.58 -69.99
N VAL A 28 14.88 63.39 -69.75
CA VAL A 28 15.85 64.50 -69.65
C VAL A 28 15.97 65.25 -70.97
N GLN A 29 15.90 64.56 -72.11
CA GLN A 29 15.91 65.19 -73.43
C GLN A 29 14.65 66.03 -73.70
N THR A 30 13.46 65.53 -73.37
CA THR A 30 12.20 66.28 -73.46
C THR A 30 12.19 67.50 -72.52
N LEU A 31 12.75 67.38 -71.31
CA LEU A 31 12.91 68.52 -70.39
C LEU A 31 13.89 69.57 -70.91
N LYS A 32 14.94 69.15 -71.61
CA LYS A 32 15.90 70.04 -72.28
C LYS A 32 15.26 70.79 -73.46
N GLU A 33 14.41 70.11 -74.24
CA GLU A 33 13.64 70.72 -75.34
C GLU A 33 12.63 71.77 -74.84
N LEU A 34 12.12 71.59 -73.61
CA LEU A 34 11.27 72.56 -72.92
C LEU A 34 12.05 73.71 -72.24
N GLY A 35 13.37 73.79 -72.43
CA GLY A 35 14.21 74.88 -71.96
C GLY A 35 14.73 74.73 -70.53
N VAL A 36 14.67 73.53 -69.93
CA VAL A 36 15.20 73.26 -68.59
C VAL A 36 16.68 72.84 -68.68
N GLU A 37 17.53 73.43 -67.85
CA GLU A 37 18.94 73.02 -67.75
C GLU A 37 19.09 71.54 -67.35
N PRO A 38 20.08 70.81 -67.91
CA PRO A 38 20.21 69.36 -67.73
C PRO A 38 20.39 68.92 -66.26
N GLU A 39 21.08 69.69 -65.43
CA GLU A 39 21.19 69.39 -64.00
C GLU A 39 19.87 69.59 -63.25
N LYS A 40 19.11 70.63 -63.63
CA LYS A 40 17.80 70.92 -63.06
C LYS A 40 16.76 69.89 -63.50
N ALA A 41 16.83 69.40 -64.74
CA ALA A 41 16.02 68.32 -65.28
C ALA A 41 16.23 67.00 -64.50
N LYS A 42 17.49 66.63 -64.19
CA LYS A 42 17.79 65.45 -63.36
C LYS A 42 17.23 65.56 -61.93
N ARG A 43 17.32 66.74 -61.30
CA ARG A 43 16.74 66.96 -59.97
C ARG A 43 15.20 66.89 -59.99
N LEU A 44 14.57 67.45 -61.01
CA LEU A 44 13.11 67.38 -61.18
C LEU A 44 12.63 65.95 -61.48
N LEU A 45 13.40 65.17 -62.24
CA LEU A 45 13.13 63.74 -62.47
C LEU A 45 13.17 62.95 -61.15
N LEU A 46 14.22 63.13 -60.34
CA LEU A 46 14.34 62.47 -59.04
C LEU A 46 13.21 62.86 -58.08
N LEU A 47 12.78 64.13 -58.10
CA LEU A 47 11.65 64.61 -57.30
C LEU A 47 10.33 63.96 -57.76
N GLY A 48 10.08 63.93 -59.07
CA GLY A 48 8.90 63.30 -59.65
C GLY A 48 8.85 61.79 -59.38
N GLN A 49 9.98 61.09 -59.52
CA GLN A 49 10.11 59.68 -59.16
C GLN A 49 9.82 59.45 -57.67
N ALA A 50 10.38 60.28 -56.77
CA ALA A 50 10.16 60.17 -55.33
C ALA A 50 8.68 60.35 -54.94
N ASP A 51 7.99 61.31 -55.57
CA ASP A 51 6.56 61.54 -55.36
C ASP A 51 5.73 60.36 -55.89
N THR A 52 6.03 59.84 -57.08
CA THR A 52 5.38 58.64 -57.63
C THR A 52 5.60 57.43 -56.72
N PHE A 53 6.81 57.23 -56.19
CA PHE A 53 7.09 56.16 -55.23
C PHE A 53 6.32 56.33 -53.92
N ALA A 54 6.21 57.56 -53.40
CA ALA A 54 5.43 57.84 -52.19
C ALA A 54 3.95 57.51 -52.37
N LEU A 55 3.38 57.88 -53.53
CA LEU A 55 2.00 57.55 -53.91
C LEU A 55 1.79 56.04 -54.03
N LEU A 56 2.64 55.35 -54.79
CA LEU A 56 2.58 53.89 -54.93
C LEU A 56 2.69 53.18 -53.58
N ARG A 57 3.62 53.61 -52.71
CA ARG A 57 3.77 53.05 -51.37
C ARG A 57 2.49 53.24 -50.54
N SER A 58 1.86 54.40 -50.62
CA SER A 58 0.63 54.69 -49.90
C SER A 58 -0.55 53.86 -50.40
N GLU A 59 -0.64 53.63 -51.71
CA GLU A 59 -1.72 52.84 -52.31
C GLU A 59 -1.53 51.34 -52.03
N ILE A 60 -0.30 50.84 -52.13
CA ILE A 60 0.04 49.45 -51.75
C ILE A 60 -0.28 49.22 -50.27
N ALA A 61 0.10 50.16 -49.39
CA ALA A 61 -0.21 50.05 -47.97
C ALA A 61 -1.73 49.98 -47.72
N ARG A 62 -2.52 50.79 -48.44
CA ARG A 62 -3.99 50.74 -48.36
C ARG A 62 -4.53 49.39 -48.84
N ILE A 63 -4.11 48.91 -50.01
CA ILE A 63 -4.54 47.62 -50.56
C ILE A 63 -4.23 46.48 -49.59
N VAL A 64 -3.02 46.45 -49.03
CA VAL A 64 -2.61 45.42 -48.07
C VAL A 64 -3.48 45.46 -46.80
N VAL A 65 -3.78 46.66 -46.28
CA VAL A 65 -4.65 46.79 -45.11
C VAL A 65 -6.08 46.32 -45.43
N ASP A 66 -6.64 46.75 -46.56
CA ASP A 66 -7.99 46.38 -46.98
C ASP A 66 -8.12 44.86 -47.21
N ASP A 67 -7.12 44.24 -47.82
CA ASP A 67 -7.10 42.79 -48.07
C ASP A 67 -6.91 42.00 -46.78
N ILE A 68 -6.07 42.47 -45.86
CA ILE A 68 -5.95 41.88 -44.53
C ILE A 68 -7.27 41.97 -43.77
N GLU A 69 -7.96 43.12 -43.83
CA GLU A 69 -9.26 43.28 -43.15
C GLU A 69 -10.34 42.36 -43.74
N LYS A 70 -10.34 42.14 -45.06
CA LYS A 70 -11.23 41.19 -45.74
C LYS A 70 -10.93 39.74 -45.42
N GLU A 71 -9.65 39.36 -45.31
CA GLU A 71 -9.21 37.98 -45.01
C GLU A 71 -9.25 37.64 -43.52
N LYS A 72 -9.19 38.64 -42.63
CA LYS A 72 -9.26 38.47 -41.18
C LYS A 72 -10.41 37.57 -40.71
N PRO A 73 -11.68 37.75 -41.14
CA PRO A 73 -12.76 36.84 -40.73
C PRO A 73 -12.55 35.40 -41.19
N ASN A 74 -11.98 35.18 -42.39
CA ASN A 74 -11.67 33.84 -42.89
C ASN A 74 -10.58 33.17 -42.05
N LEU A 75 -9.54 33.92 -41.70
CA LEU A 75 -8.45 33.48 -40.82
C LEU A 75 -8.96 33.12 -39.42
N VAL A 76 -9.82 33.95 -38.83
CA VAL A 76 -10.43 33.67 -37.52
C VAL A 76 -11.29 32.41 -37.58
N LYS A 77 -12.09 32.25 -38.64
CA LYS A 77 -12.92 31.06 -38.85
C LYS A 77 -12.06 29.80 -39.00
N PHE A 78 -11.00 29.86 -39.81
CA PHE A 78 -10.07 28.76 -40.01
C PHE A 78 -9.39 28.34 -38.69
N ILE A 79 -8.88 29.31 -37.91
CA ILE A 79 -8.26 29.04 -36.60
C ILE A 79 -9.27 28.40 -35.64
N SER A 80 -10.51 28.88 -35.63
CA SER A 80 -11.57 28.32 -34.78
C SER A 80 -11.90 26.87 -35.16
N GLU A 81 -12.10 26.60 -36.44
CA GLU A 81 -12.46 25.26 -36.93
C GLU A 81 -11.34 24.25 -36.72
N GLU A 82 -10.08 24.62 -37.03
CA GLU A 82 -8.94 23.74 -36.78
C GLU A 82 -8.66 23.56 -35.28
N GLY A 83 -8.86 24.61 -34.48
CA GLY A 83 -8.80 24.54 -33.02
C GLY A 83 -9.83 23.57 -32.43
N GLU A 84 -11.08 23.62 -32.91
CA GLU A 84 -12.14 22.69 -32.49
C GLU A 84 -11.85 21.25 -32.91
N LYS A 85 -11.42 21.01 -34.16
CA LYS A 85 -11.04 19.68 -34.63
C LYS A 85 -9.88 19.10 -33.84
N ALA A 86 -8.85 19.90 -33.57
CA ALA A 86 -7.71 19.49 -32.74
C ALA A 86 -8.16 19.17 -31.31
N GLY A 87 -9.05 20.00 -30.74
CA GLY A 87 -9.65 19.80 -29.44
C GLY A 87 -10.47 18.51 -29.34
N GLN A 88 -11.33 18.23 -30.32
CA GLN A 88 -12.12 17.01 -30.41
C GLN A 88 -11.22 15.77 -30.52
N LYS A 89 -10.24 15.79 -31.42
CA LYS A 89 -9.27 14.68 -31.59
C LYS A 89 -8.48 14.42 -30.31
N SER A 90 -8.14 15.46 -29.56
CA SER A 90 -7.48 15.32 -28.26
C SER A 90 -8.42 14.71 -27.21
N ARG A 91 -9.67 15.19 -27.13
CA ARG A 91 -10.70 14.63 -26.23
C ARG A 91 -10.99 13.16 -26.50
N GLU A 92 -11.11 12.76 -27.77
CA GLU A 92 -11.29 11.36 -28.15
C GLU A 92 -10.12 10.50 -27.69
N LYS A 93 -8.88 10.92 -27.99
CA LYS A 93 -7.68 10.22 -27.52
C LYS A 93 -7.62 10.09 -26.00
N ILE A 94 -7.89 11.18 -25.28
CA ILE A 94 -7.91 11.17 -23.81
C ILE A 94 -8.99 10.20 -23.31
N THR A 95 -10.19 10.25 -23.88
CA THR A 95 -11.29 9.35 -23.49
C THR A 95 -10.93 7.88 -23.74
N THR A 96 -10.33 7.57 -24.88
CA THR A 96 -9.88 6.21 -25.19
C THR A 96 -8.81 5.73 -24.21
N LEU A 97 -7.81 6.56 -23.90
CA LEU A 97 -6.76 6.22 -22.93
C LEU A 97 -7.33 6.00 -21.53
N VAL A 98 -8.23 6.88 -21.08
CA VAL A 98 -8.88 6.75 -19.78
C VAL A 98 -9.73 5.48 -19.71
N MET A 99 -10.52 5.17 -20.75
CA MET A 99 -11.29 3.93 -20.79
C MET A 99 -10.39 2.69 -20.77
N GLN A 100 -9.27 2.72 -21.49
CA GLN A 100 -8.30 1.62 -21.49
C GLN A 100 -7.69 1.40 -20.12
N ASP A 101 -7.34 2.47 -19.41
CA ASP A 101 -6.78 2.38 -18.07
C ASP A 101 -7.83 1.91 -17.06
N VAL A 102 -9.07 2.42 -17.12
CA VAL A 102 -10.19 1.94 -16.27
C VAL A 102 -10.40 0.44 -16.47
N GLN A 103 -10.41 -0.06 -17.72
CA GLN A 103 -10.54 -1.49 -17.99
C GLN A 103 -9.37 -2.32 -17.44
N LYS A 104 -8.14 -1.79 -17.49
CA LYS A 104 -6.97 -2.46 -16.87
C LYS A 104 -7.13 -2.55 -15.35
N TYR A 105 -7.54 -1.46 -14.71
CA TYR A 105 -7.78 -1.44 -13.27
C TYR A 105 -8.92 -2.39 -12.87
N GLU A 106 -10.01 -2.43 -13.63
CA GLU A 106 -11.12 -3.36 -13.40
C GLU A 106 -10.65 -4.82 -13.50
N LYS A 107 -9.87 -5.17 -14.53
CA LYS A 107 -9.26 -6.50 -14.66
C LYS A 107 -8.31 -6.83 -13.51
N ALA A 108 -7.51 -5.86 -13.06
CA ALA A 108 -6.61 -6.05 -11.93
C ALA A 108 -7.38 -6.29 -10.62
N ILE A 109 -8.41 -5.47 -10.35
CA ILE A 109 -9.25 -5.57 -9.14
C ILE A 109 -10.04 -6.88 -9.14
N THR A 110 -10.63 -7.27 -10.27
CA THR A 110 -11.35 -8.54 -10.40
C THR A 110 -10.41 -9.74 -10.25
N GLY A 111 -9.21 -9.69 -10.83
CA GLY A 111 -8.16 -10.70 -10.63
C GLY A 111 -7.73 -10.81 -9.16
N GLN A 112 -7.49 -9.68 -8.51
CA GLN A 112 -7.13 -9.62 -7.09
C GLN A 112 -8.27 -10.15 -6.20
N SER A 113 -9.51 -9.84 -6.52
CA SER A 113 -10.69 -10.34 -5.80
C SER A 113 -10.84 -11.85 -5.91
N LYS A 114 -10.58 -12.44 -7.08
CA LYS A 114 -10.54 -13.91 -7.24
C LYS A 114 -9.44 -14.55 -6.39
N SER A 115 -8.23 -14.00 -6.44
CA SER A 115 -7.11 -14.50 -5.62
C SER A 115 -7.40 -14.42 -4.11
N PHE A 116 -8.09 -13.34 -3.68
CA PHE A 116 -8.52 -13.17 -2.30
C PHE A 116 -9.61 -14.18 -1.91
N GLN A 117 -10.58 -14.45 -2.79
CA GLN A 117 -11.61 -15.47 -2.56
C GLN A 117 -11.00 -16.87 -2.45
N GLU A 118 -10.01 -17.21 -3.28
CA GLU A 118 -9.28 -18.48 -3.19
C GLU A 118 -8.52 -18.59 -1.85
N LEU A 119 -7.80 -17.54 -1.45
CA LEU A 119 -7.10 -17.50 -0.17
C LEU A 119 -8.04 -17.62 1.04
N ILE A 120 -9.20 -16.95 1.01
CA ILE A 120 -10.21 -17.11 2.06
C ILE A 120 -10.79 -18.53 2.05
N GLY A 121 -11.10 -19.09 0.88
CA GLY A 121 -11.62 -20.46 0.76
C GLY A 121 -10.65 -21.49 1.35
N ASP A 122 -9.37 -21.36 1.04
CA ASP A 122 -8.31 -22.23 1.58
C ASP A 122 -8.12 -22.05 3.08
N ASN A 123 -8.16 -20.81 3.58
CA ASN A 123 -8.08 -20.55 5.03
C ASN A 123 -9.29 -21.10 5.78
N VAL A 124 -10.50 -20.94 5.24
CA VAL A 124 -11.72 -21.51 5.83
C VAL A 124 -11.63 -23.03 5.87
N ARG A 125 -11.18 -23.68 4.79
CA ARG A 125 -10.94 -25.13 4.77
C ARG A 125 -9.95 -25.56 5.85
N LYS A 126 -8.81 -24.88 5.96
CA LYS A 126 -7.80 -25.17 7.00
C LYS A 126 -8.34 -24.98 8.42
N VAL A 127 -9.16 -23.95 8.65
CA VAL A 127 -9.81 -23.72 9.95
C VAL A 127 -10.83 -24.83 10.25
N THR A 128 -11.62 -25.26 9.26
CA THR A 128 -12.55 -26.38 9.42
C THR A 128 -11.80 -27.68 9.72
N GLU A 129 -10.76 -28.01 8.97
CA GLU A 129 -9.92 -29.20 9.22
C GLU A 129 -9.24 -29.16 10.60
N LEU A 130 -8.82 -27.97 11.06
CA LEU A 130 -8.27 -27.81 12.40
C LEU A 130 -9.36 -28.02 13.46
N SER A 131 -10.55 -27.46 13.24
CA SER A 131 -11.70 -27.64 14.12
C SER A 131 -12.10 -29.12 14.25
N ASP A 132 -12.12 -29.85 13.13
CA ASP A 132 -12.41 -31.29 13.12
C ASP A 132 -11.33 -32.07 13.87
N ARG A 133 -10.04 -31.77 13.64
CA ARG A 133 -8.94 -32.37 14.40
C ARG A 133 -9.01 -32.09 15.90
N VAL A 134 -9.39 -30.87 16.29
CA VAL A 134 -9.57 -30.52 17.70
C VAL A 134 -10.74 -31.29 18.30
N LYS A 135 -11.85 -31.43 17.56
CA LYS A 135 -13.01 -32.21 18.01
C LYS A 135 -12.66 -33.68 18.18
N ASP A 136 -11.91 -34.27 17.25
CA ASP A 136 -11.46 -35.66 17.33
C ASP A 136 -10.51 -35.86 18.51
N ALA A 137 -9.54 -34.96 18.70
CA ALA A 137 -8.64 -35.01 19.85
C ALA A 137 -9.38 -34.84 21.19
N LEU A 138 -10.42 -33.99 21.24
CA LEU A 138 -11.26 -33.84 22.43
C LEU A 138 -12.10 -35.09 22.71
N ASN A 139 -12.60 -35.76 21.67
CA ASN A 139 -13.31 -37.03 21.82
C ASN A 139 -12.37 -38.13 22.33
N GLU A 140 -11.17 -38.24 21.76
CA GLU A 140 -10.14 -39.19 22.19
C GLU A 140 -9.72 -38.93 23.65
N LEU A 141 -9.48 -37.67 24.03
CA LEU A 141 -9.21 -37.29 25.42
C LEU A 141 -10.39 -37.64 26.35
N GLY A 142 -11.63 -37.42 25.90
CA GLY A 142 -12.83 -37.81 26.65
C GLY A 142 -12.90 -39.31 26.88
N GLU A 143 -12.55 -40.12 25.88
CA GLU A 143 -12.51 -41.58 25.97
C GLU A 143 -11.39 -42.06 26.91
N GLN A 144 -10.19 -41.50 26.78
CA GLN A 144 -9.06 -41.80 27.67
C GLN A 144 -9.36 -41.45 29.13
N VAL A 145 -9.99 -40.30 29.38
CA VAL A 145 -10.44 -39.90 30.73
C VAL A 145 -11.53 -40.84 31.24
N GLY A 146 -12.45 -41.26 30.37
CA GLY A 146 -13.47 -42.26 30.70
C GLY A 146 -12.86 -43.61 31.12
N GLN A 147 -11.89 -44.11 30.35
CA GLN A 147 -11.16 -45.34 30.67
C GLN A 147 -10.35 -45.20 31.97
N LEU A 148 -9.63 -44.10 32.17
CA LEU A 148 -8.91 -43.82 33.42
C LEU A 148 -9.84 -43.83 34.63
N LYS A 149 -11.04 -43.27 34.51
CA LYS A 149 -12.03 -43.29 35.58
C LYS A 149 -12.50 -44.71 35.88
N ILE A 150 -12.74 -45.52 34.84
CA ILE A 150 -13.10 -46.94 34.97
C ILE A 150 -11.96 -47.72 35.61
N ASP A 151 -10.71 -47.52 35.19
CA ASP A 151 -9.53 -48.17 35.76
C ASP A 151 -9.31 -47.75 37.23
N MET A 152 -9.55 -46.48 37.57
CA MET A 152 -9.50 -46.01 38.95
C MET A 152 -10.60 -46.62 39.81
N ASP A 153 -11.82 -46.74 39.27
CA ASP A 153 -12.92 -47.39 39.94
C ASP A 153 -12.67 -48.91 40.06
N GLU A 154 -12.09 -49.55 39.04
CA GLU A 154 -11.69 -50.95 39.07
C GLU A 154 -10.52 -51.19 40.05
N MET A 155 -9.56 -50.26 40.17
CA MET A 155 -8.52 -50.30 41.20
C MET A 155 -9.07 -50.13 42.61
N LYS A 156 -10.11 -49.31 42.80
CA LYS A 156 -10.85 -49.24 44.06
C LYS A 156 -11.61 -50.54 44.35
N ILE A 157 -12.20 -51.16 43.32
CA ILE A 157 -12.99 -52.40 43.43
C ILE A 157 -12.10 -53.63 43.61
N ARG A 158 -10.90 -53.69 43.02
CA ARG A 158 -9.93 -54.80 43.12
C ARG A 158 -9.19 -54.88 44.47
N GLY A 159 -9.61 -54.11 45.49
CA GLY A 159 -9.27 -54.38 46.88
C GLY A 159 -7.82 -54.11 47.31
N ILE A 160 -7.00 -53.44 46.47
CA ILE A 160 -5.63 -53.04 46.84
C ILE A 160 -5.65 -52.12 48.08
N GLY A 161 -6.65 -51.23 48.17
CA GLY A 161 -6.86 -50.40 49.36
C GLY A 161 -7.30 -51.17 50.61
N LEU A 162 -7.99 -52.31 50.46
CA LEU A 162 -8.49 -53.11 51.59
C LEU A 162 -7.40 -54.03 52.15
N ARG A 163 -6.58 -54.62 51.26
CA ARG A 163 -5.45 -55.47 51.65
C ARG A 163 -4.36 -54.68 52.39
N ASN A 164 -3.97 -53.50 51.89
CA ASN A 164 -2.99 -52.65 52.58
C ASN A 164 -3.53 -52.13 53.91
N ARG A 165 -4.82 -51.75 53.97
CA ARG A 165 -5.45 -51.30 55.21
C ARG A 165 -5.57 -52.41 56.27
N LEU A 166 -5.80 -53.66 55.86
CA LEU A 166 -5.78 -54.80 56.77
C LEU A 166 -4.37 -55.13 57.28
N ILE A 167 -3.35 -55.04 56.42
CA ILE A 167 -1.96 -55.23 56.82
C ILE A 167 -1.54 -54.12 57.80
N GLY A 168 -1.88 -52.86 57.52
CA GLY A 168 -1.64 -51.74 58.42
C GLY A 168 -2.32 -51.91 59.78
N LEU A 169 -3.60 -52.35 59.79
CA LEU A 169 -4.35 -52.58 61.03
C LEU A 169 -3.76 -53.74 61.86
N LEU A 170 -3.34 -54.84 61.21
CA LEU A 170 -2.64 -55.94 61.87
C LEU A 170 -1.30 -55.49 62.47
N LEU A 171 -0.49 -54.76 61.70
CA LEU A 171 0.80 -54.23 62.17
C LEU A 171 0.61 -53.28 63.35
N LEU A 172 -0.42 -52.44 63.34
CA LEU A 172 -0.76 -51.54 64.44
C LEU A 172 -1.18 -52.31 65.69
N LEU A 173 -2.05 -53.31 65.57
CA LEU A 173 -2.46 -54.15 66.70
C LEU A 173 -1.27 -54.90 67.31
N VAL A 174 -0.40 -55.47 66.48
CA VAL A 174 0.81 -56.16 66.93
C VAL A 174 1.77 -55.19 67.61
N GLY A 175 2.03 -54.02 67.02
CA GLY A 175 2.90 -53.00 67.60
C GLY A 175 2.42 -52.50 68.97
N ILE A 176 1.12 -52.24 69.12
CA ILE A 176 0.51 -51.87 70.41
C ILE A 176 0.66 -53.00 71.44
N ALA A 177 0.47 -54.27 71.04
CA ALA A 177 0.64 -55.41 71.93
C ALA A 177 2.09 -55.53 72.45
N PHE A 178 3.09 -55.29 71.58
CA PHE A 178 4.50 -55.27 71.98
C PHE A 178 4.80 -54.14 72.98
N LEU A 179 4.28 -52.94 72.76
CA LEU A 179 4.45 -51.82 73.70
C LEU A 179 3.74 -52.08 75.04
N ALA A 180 2.54 -52.67 75.02
CA ALA A 180 1.83 -53.03 76.24
C ALA A 180 2.56 -54.13 77.04
N LEU A 181 3.13 -55.11 76.36
CA LEU A 181 3.92 -56.18 76.96
C LEU A 181 5.23 -55.63 77.54
N ASP A 182 5.89 -54.73 76.82
CA ASP A 182 7.09 -54.04 77.30
C ASP A 182 6.80 -53.21 78.55
N PHE A 183 5.72 -52.44 78.54
CA PHE A 183 5.26 -51.68 79.70
C PHE A 183 4.92 -52.58 80.90
N TYR A 184 4.27 -53.72 80.67
CA TYR A 184 3.96 -54.69 81.72
C TYR A 184 5.23 -55.28 82.34
N LEU A 185 6.22 -55.67 81.51
CA LEU A 185 7.52 -56.14 81.99
C LEU A 185 8.26 -55.04 82.74
N PHE A 186 8.20 -53.80 82.27
CA PHE A 186 8.80 -52.65 82.94
C PHE A 186 8.21 -52.47 84.35
N VAL A 187 6.88 -52.43 84.48
CA VAL A 187 6.18 -52.28 85.77
C VAL A 187 6.49 -53.43 86.71
N THR A 188 6.47 -54.67 86.23
CA THR A 188 6.66 -55.85 87.10
C THR A 188 8.11 -56.11 87.49
N LYS A 189 9.09 -55.72 86.65
CA LYS A 189 10.51 -55.98 86.89
C LYS A 189 11.27 -54.79 87.47
N PHE A 190 10.86 -53.54 87.22
CA PHE A 190 11.63 -52.35 87.60
C PHE A 190 11.00 -51.51 88.71
N ILE A 191 9.68 -51.59 88.94
CA ILE A 191 8.99 -50.79 89.97
C ILE A 191 8.99 -51.41 91.39
N PRO A 192 9.00 -52.75 91.60
CA PRO A 192 9.00 -53.29 92.96
C PRO A 192 10.31 -52.93 93.70
N ALA A 193 10.22 -52.51 94.96
CA ALA A 193 11.36 -52.04 95.77
C ALA A 193 12.48 -53.09 96.02
N ASN A 194 12.25 -54.36 95.65
CA ASN A 194 13.22 -55.47 95.75
C ASN A 194 13.71 -55.95 94.36
N ALA A 195 13.61 -55.12 93.33
CA ALA A 195 14.00 -55.47 91.98
C ALA A 195 15.52 -55.63 91.82
N VAL A 196 15.98 -56.86 91.58
CA VAL A 196 17.33 -57.12 91.07
C VAL A 196 17.28 -56.91 89.56
N ILE A 197 17.72 -55.73 89.10
CA ILE A 197 17.77 -55.41 87.67
C ILE A 197 18.92 -56.22 87.05
N SER A 198 18.61 -57.21 86.24
CA SER A 198 19.62 -57.89 85.43
C SER A 198 19.90 -57.08 84.15
N PRO A 199 21.16 -56.99 83.69
CA PRO A 199 21.48 -56.36 82.41
C PRO A 199 20.68 -56.97 81.24
N ASP A 200 20.43 -58.28 81.29
CA ASP A 200 19.67 -58.99 80.26
C ASP A 200 18.21 -58.52 80.18
N SER A 201 17.55 -58.23 81.31
CA SER A 201 16.16 -57.75 81.27
C SER A 201 16.05 -56.34 80.70
N LEU A 202 17.06 -55.49 80.94
CA LEU A 202 17.12 -54.14 80.37
C LEU A 202 17.28 -54.19 78.85
N ILE A 203 18.16 -55.06 78.35
CA ILE A 203 18.37 -55.27 76.91
C ILE A 203 17.07 -55.76 76.24
N VAL A 204 16.37 -56.72 76.84
CA VAL A 204 15.11 -57.25 76.29
C VAL A 204 14.03 -56.17 76.22
N THR A 205 13.85 -55.37 77.27
CA THR A 205 12.90 -54.25 77.29
C THR A 205 13.22 -53.22 76.20
N LEU A 206 14.50 -52.84 76.06
CA LEU A 206 14.92 -51.88 75.04
C LEU A 206 14.63 -52.39 73.60
N ILE A 207 14.88 -53.67 73.33
CA ILE A 207 14.61 -54.28 72.03
C ILE A 207 13.09 -54.33 71.76
N LEU A 208 12.29 -54.73 72.75
CA LEU A 208 10.83 -54.78 72.61
C LEU A 208 10.22 -53.40 72.35
N ALA A 209 10.70 -52.36 73.05
CA ALA A 209 10.30 -50.98 72.81
C ALA A 209 10.63 -50.53 71.38
N LEU A 210 11.84 -50.83 70.89
CA LEU A 210 12.27 -50.44 69.54
C LEU A 210 11.45 -51.17 68.46
N VAL A 211 11.20 -52.47 68.64
CA VAL A 211 10.32 -53.27 67.76
C VAL A 211 8.88 -52.73 67.78
N GLY A 212 8.34 -52.41 68.96
CA GLY A 212 7.00 -51.83 69.09
C GLY A 212 6.85 -50.50 68.34
N VAL A 213 7.79 -49.56 68.55
CA VAL A 213 7.78 -48.25 67.89
C VAL A 213 7.93 -48.37 66.37
N THR A 214 8.85 -49.22 65.91
CA THR A 214 9.08 -49.44 64.47
C THR A 214 7.86 -50.05 63.78
N LEU A 215 7.17 -51.00 64.41
CA LEU A 215 5.95 -51.60 63.86
C LEU A 215 4.80 -50.58 63.79
N VAL A 216 4.61 -49.75 64.82
CA VAL A 216 3.60 -48.69 64.82
C VAL A 216 3.89 -47.64 63.75
N PHE A 217 5.17 -47.27 63.57
CA PHE A 217 5.57 -46.34 62.52
C PHE A 217 5.34 -46.93 61.12
N LEU A 218 5.69 -48.21 60.91
CA LEU A 218 5.42 -48.90 59.64
C LEU A 218 3.91 -48.95 59.35
N ALA A 219 3.10 -49.22 60.37
CA ALA A 219 1.64 -49.25 60.24
C ALA A 219 1.06 -47.90 59.81
N SER A 220 1.67 -46.78 60.20
CA SER A 220 1.25 -45.44 59.79
C SER A 220 1.61 -45.08 58.35
N ALA A 221 2.48 -45.86 57.71
CA ALA A 221 2.88 -45.69 56.32
C ALA A 221 1.99 -46.44 55.30
N PHE A 222 1.02 -47.23 55.79
CA PHE A 222 0.03 -47.98 54.99
C PHE A 222 -1.37 -47.35 55.06
#